data_AF-A0A7E5WLD1-F1
#
_entry.id   AF-A0A7E5WLD1-F1
#
_cell.length_a   1.000
_cell.length_b   1.000
_cell.length_c   1.000
_cell.angle_alpha   90.00
_cell.angle_beta   90.00
_cell.angle_gamma   90.00
#
_symmetry.space_group_name_H-M   'P 1'
#
loop_
_entity.id
_entity.type
_entity.pdbx_description
1 polymer ?
#
loop_
_entity_poly.entity_id
_entity_poly.type
_entity_poly.pdbx_seq_one_letter_code
_entity_poly.pdbx_strand_id
1 'polypeptide(L)'
;MELQRELLLYFDSRRYLDKMKQYCETFLKELTEKMLSKFPPLRFIMEIDVMDLLDAHPEIKDSVLSEPMRLQRMCNEILFACLQTCDCERKDDIQSAQVAVILRLKCVPRIHNSNTLYYNGLVTIEGLLLNISKPETYVHHSVWSCPEECEGSEVILQYTPKHPPKCYVCRSILFENSGSRRCGEQVSATFKVKNQELPKKFLIADDLLTQLNLGCNYILHVVIMNKIVKLWSLEKVNLRPAPSTTRSPKDIEDLFKACKRIPWKFIYCLASSIGVNVCPLNCFMHLKINLLLSLTSIKANAMTGASILHVLVGGYDTRFVGEIMTEAAKLADRSVVLGMTNSVVSTALIGSSGGVCLLPLPLHIYNHKQVSSVLSAIETGEINTGTGMIKMKSAVWAQGMDFKKMILYNVASVFGNVSRGDFGEYYDDIVEFVLQQAVDPVATSREEVKALKDVADYIDLVAGIEVNMNDATENLLQNYFLAARRESTKSVSPGSMSALIAACLTSARLCRRNVANIDDAVFAIWLHVSGSPEPRFAPEEYLQTPADVKKLQKVINNFKAWLEQFTGTCLREDFPA
;
A
#
# COMPACT_ATOMS: atom_id res chain seq x y z
N MET A 1 -24.77 -35.39 7.94
CA MET A 1 -25.35 -36.18 6.84
C MET A 1 -25.76 -35.29 5.68
N GLU A 2 -26.81 -34.46 5.79
CA GLU A 2 -27.27 -33.61 4.67
C GLU A 2 -26.19 -32.62 4.18
N LEU A 3 -25.56 -31.88 5.10
CA LEU A 3 -24.51 -30.92 4.76
C LEU A 3 -23.22 -31.55 4.19
N GLN A 4 -22.89 -32.79 4.58
CA GLN A 4 -21.76 -33.54 4.00
C GLN A 4 -22.06 -33.98 2.58
N ARG A 5 -23.31 -34.35 2.30
CA ARG A 5 -23.77 -34.75 0.96
C ARG A 5 -23.69 -33.56 0.01
N GLU A 6 -24.19 -32.40 0.41
CA GLU A 6 -24.10 -31.17 -0.40
C GLU A 6 -22.64 -30.79 -0.68
N LEU A 7 -21.76 -30.87 0.32
CA LEU A 7 -20.34 -30.62 0.15
C LEU A 7 -19.67 -31.61 -0.83
N LEU A 8 -20.05 -32.90 -0.77
CA LEU A 8 -19.58 -33.92 -1.70
C LEU A 8 -20.03 -33.65 -3.14
N LEU A 9 -21.30 -33.28 -3.34
CA LEU A 9 -21.83 -32.93 -4.66
C LEU A 9 -21.11 -31.70 -5.24
N TYR A 10 -20.86 -30.69 -4.41
CA TYR A 10 -20.06 -29.54 -4.80
C TYR A 10 -18.64 -29.95 -5.20
N PHE A 11 -17.96 -30.78 -4.39
CA PHE A 11 -16.61 -31.25 -4.68
C PHE A 11 -16.53 -32.08 -5.95
N ASP A 12 -17.54 -32.88 -6.25
CA ASP A 12 -17.63 -33.65 -7.50
C ASP A 12 -17.82 -32.71 -8.69
N SER A 13 -18.78 -31.79 -8.61
CA SER A 13 -19.10 -30.84 -9.70
C SER A 13 -17.91 -29.95 -10.11
N ARG A 14 -17.03 -29.63 -9.16
CA ARG A 14 -15.83 -28.81 -9.35
C ARG A 14 -14.55 -29.65 -9.51
N ARG A 15 -14.67 -30.98 -9.61
CA ARG A 15 -13.56 -31.95 -9.77
C ARG A 15 -12.51 -31.88 -8.66
N TYR A 16 -12.90 -31.47 -7.46
CA TYR A 16 -12.02 -31.53 -6.29
C TYR A 16 -11.77 -32.97 -5.87
N LEU A 17 -12.76 -33.86 -5.99
CA LEU A 17 -12.60 -35.29 -5.66
C LEU A 17 -11.56 -35.97 -6.56
N ASP A 18 -11.56 -35.70 -7.86
CA ASP A 18 -10.56 -36.22 -8.80
C ASP A 18 -9.15 -35.76 -8.41
N LYS A 19 -8.99 -34.47 -8.07
CA LYS A 19 -7.71 -33.91 -7.61
C LYS A 19 -7.25 -34.54 -6.31
N MET A 20 -8.15 -34.74 -5.35
CA MET A 20 -7.84 -35.43 -4.09
C MET A 20 -7.37 -36.85 -4.36
N LYS A 21 -8.08 -37.60 -5.22
CA LYS A 21 -7.72 -38.98 -5.57
C LYS A 21 -6.35 -39.05 -6.24
N GLN A 22 -6.09 -38.22 -7.25
CA GLN A 22 -4.78 -38.15 -7.91
C GLN A 22 -3.66 -37.80 -6.92
N TYR A 23 -3.94 -36.91 -5.97
CA TYR A 23 -2.97 -36.54 -4.94
C TYR A 23 -2.69 -37.70 -3.98
N CYS A 24 -3.73 -38.42 -3.53
CA CYS A 24 -3.60 -39.61 -2.70
C CYS A 24 -2.80 -40.71 -3.40
N GLU A 25 -3.07 -40.99 -4.68
CA GLU A 25 -2.33 -41.98 -5.47
C GLU A 25 -0.85 -41.59 -5.61
N THR A 26 -0.57 -40.31 -5.85
CA THR A 26 0.81 -39.79 -5.94
C THR A 26 1.53 -39.96 -4.61
N PHE A 27 0.89 -39.58 -3.50
CA PHE A 27 1.42 -39.74 -2.15
C PHE A 27 1.74 -41.20 -1.80
N LEU A 28 0.85 -42.13 -2.14
CA LEU A 28 1.06 -43.57 -1.91
C LEU A 28 2.24 -44.13 -2.73
N LYS A 29 2.43 -43.66 -3.98
CA LYS A 29 3.61 -44.01 -4.79
C LYS A 29 4.91 -43.50 -4.15
N GLU A 30 4.94 -42.24 -3.72
CA GLU A 30 6.12 -41.64 -3.08
C GLU A 30 6.49 -42.30 -1.74
N LEU A 31 5.48 -42.72 -0.98
CA LEU A 31 5.61 -43.54 0.23
C LEU A 31 6.36 -44.85 -0.02
N THR A 32 6.25 -45.39 -1.24
CA THR A 32 6.86 -46.66 -1.63
C THR A 32 8.31 -46.48 -2.05
N GLU A 33 8.67 -45.34 -2.65
CA GLU A 33 9.98 -45.11 -3.27
C GLU A 33 10.99 -44.34 -2.38
N LYS A 34 10.54 -43.44 -1.49
CA LYS A 34 11.44 -42.39 -0.92
C LYS A 34 11.39 -42.15 0.58
N MET A 35 10.43 -42.68 1.33
CA MET A 35 10.22 -42.31 2.75
C MET A 35 10.79 -43.35 3.75
N LEU A 36 11.78 -42.93 4.54
CA LEU A 36 12.27 -43.66 5.73
C LEU A 36 11.36 -43.50 6.97
N SER A 37 10.27 -42.73 6.89
CA SER A 37 9.39 -42.45 8.03
C SER A 37 8.18 -43.37 8.06
N LYS A 38 7.99 -44.09 9.16
CA LYS A 38 6.86 -45.01 9.41
C LYS A 38 5.48 -44.33 9.35
N PHE A 39 5.41 -42.99 9.53
CA PHE A 39 4.14 -42.24 9.67
C PHE A 39 4.09 -40.90 8.90
N PRO A 40 4.02 -40.88 7.57
CA PRO A 40 3.92 -39.62 6.85
C PRO A 40 2.53 -38.99 6.96
N PRO A 41 2.43 -37.66 7.15
CA PRO A 41 1.16 -36.95 7.18
C PRO A 41 0.72 -36.63 5.75
N LEU A 42 -0.51 -36.97 5.40
CA LEU A 42 -1.12 -36.57 4.14
C LEU A 42 -1.75 -35.18 4.31
N ARG A 43 -1.16 -34.16 3.69
CA ARG A 43 -1.67 -32.78 3.75
C ARG A 43 -2.04 -32.30 2.35
N PHE A 44 -3.34 -32.09 2.11
CA PHE A 44 -3.85 -31.61 0.83
C PHE A 44 -4.31 -30.17 0.93
N ILE A 45 -3.71 -29.26 0.16
CA ILE A 45 -4.14 -27.86 0.09
C ILE A 45 -5.35 -27.76 -0.84
N MET A 46 -6.46 -27.24 -0.33
CA MET A 46 -7.68 -27.04 -1.09
C MET A 46 -8.11 -25.59 -1.04
N GLU A 47 -8.17 -24.97 -2.22
CA GLU A 47 -8.69 -23.62 -2.41
C GLU A 47 -10.17 -23.66 -2.78
N ILE A 48 -11.02 -22.98 -2.01
CA ILE A 48 -12.47 -22.91 -2.20
C ILE A 48 -12.87 -21.46 -2.42
N ASP A 49 -13.54 -21.17 -3.54
CA ASP A 49 -14.25 -19.92 -3.73
C ASP A 49 -15.56 -19.96 -2.93
N VAL A 50 -15.69 -19.08 -1.93
CA VAL A 50 -16.85 -19.05 -1.05
C VAL A 50 -18.09 -18.54 -1.75
N MET A 51 -17.97 -17.61 -2.70
CA MET A 51 -19.16 -17.13 -3.43
C MET A 51 -19.72 -18.22 -4.34
N ASP A 52 -18.85 -18.94 -5.05
CA ASP A 52 -19.26 -20.07 -5.89
C ASP A 52 -19.93 -21.20 -5.08
N LEU A 53 -19.38 -21.52 -3.90
CA LEU A 53 -19.97 -22.49 -2.97
C LEU A 53 -21.37 -22.05 -2.50
N LEU A 54 -21.52 -20.77 -2.16
CA LEU A 54 -22.79 -20.22 -1.68
C LEU A 54 -23.85 -20.14 -2.78
N ASP A 55 -23.43 -19.86 -4.01
CA ASP A 55 -24.32 -19.81 -5.18
C ASP A 55 -24.83 -21.21 -5.55
N ALA A 56 -23.98 -22.23 -5.45
CA ALA A 56 -24.34 -23.62 -5.72
C ALA A 56 -25.16 -24.24 -4.58
N HIS A 57 -24.75 -24.03 -3.33
CA HIS A 57 -25.34 -24.66 -2.14
C HIS A 57 -25.48 -23.66 -0.98
N PRO A 58 -26.58 -22.87 -0.96
CA PRO A 58 -26.78 -21.81 0.03
C PRO A 58 -26.84 -22.30 1.49
N GLU A 59 -27.27 -23.55 1.71
CA GLU A 59 -27.44 -24.15 3.03
C GLU A 59 -26.11 -24.33 3.78
N ILE A 60 -24.99 -24.36 3.06
CA ILE A 60 -23.64 -24.50 3.63
C ILE A 60 -23.17 -23.19 4.26
N LYS A 61 -23.83 -22.05 3.97
CA LYS A 61 -23.46 -20.70 4.41
C LYS A 61 -23.21 -20.59 5.90
N ASP A 62 -24.21 -20.98 6.69
CA ASP A 62 -24.14 -20.80 8.14
C ASP A 62 -23.05 -21.69 8.73
N SER A 63 -22.85 -22.89 8.17
CA SER A 63 -21.75 -23.78 8.58
C SER A 63 -20.36 -23.23 8.26
N VAL A 64 -20.17 -22.58 7.10
CA VAL A 64 -18.88 -21.96 6.73
C VAL A 64 -18.53 -20.79 7.66
N LEU A 65 -19.53 -19.96 7.99
CA LEU A 65 -19.33 -18.71 8.72
C LEU A 65 -19.35 -18.87 10.24
N SER A 66 -20.21 -19.74 10.77
CA SER A 66 -20.39 -19.94 12.22
C SER A 66 -19.64 -21.17 12.75
N GLU A 67 -19.52 -22.24 11.95
CA GLU A 67 -18.91 -23.51 12.37
C GLU A 67 -17.74 -23.96 11.46
N PRO A 68 -16.71 -23.11 11.25
CA PRO A 68 -15.60 -23.42 10.32
C PRO A 68 -14.89 -24.73 10.67
N MET A 69 -14.76 -25.06 11.95
CA MET A 69 -14.11 -26.32 12.37
C MET A 69 -14.91 -27.56 11.99
N ARG A 70 -16.24 -27.46 11.89
CA ARG A 70 -17.07 -28.56 11.40
C ARG A 70 -16.82 -28.78 9.91
N LEU A 71 -16.75 -27.70 9.13
CA LEU A 71 -16.37 -27.76 7.71
C LEU A 71 -14.99 -28.41 7.52
N GLN A 72 -14.01 -28.00 8.31
CA GLN A 72 -12.67 -28.57 8.27
C GLN A 72 -12.66 -30.08 8.55
N ARG A 73 -13.45 -30.55 9.52
CA ARG A 73 -13.57 -31.99 9.82
C ARG A 73 -14.21 -32.76 8.67
N MET A 74 -15.30 -32.24 8.10
CA MET A 74 -15.96 -32.86 6.95
C MET A 74 -15.01 -32.98 5.76
N CYS A 75 -14.21 -31.96 5.48
CA CYS A 75 -13.20 -32.02 4.42
C CYS A 75 -12.11 -33.07 4.69
N ASN A 76 -11.65 -33.20 5.93
CA ASN A 76 -10.67 -34.23 6.31
C ASN A 76 -11.25 -35.64 6.14
N GLU A 77 -12.51 -35.85 6.54
CA GLU A 77 -13.22 -37.12 6.39
C GLU A 77 -13.37 -37.51 4.91
N ILE A 78 -13.72 -36.55 4.04
CA ILE A 78 -13.83 -36.78 2.60
C ILE A 78 -12.46 -37.16 2.00
N LEU A 79 -11.39 -36.44 2.34
CA LEU A 79 -10.05 -36.78 1.87
C LEU A 79 -9.60 -38.16 2.36
N PHE A 80 -9.89 -38.50 3.61
CA PHE A 80 -9.61 -39.83 4.16
C PHE A 80 -10.38 -40.91 3.41
N ALA A 81 -11.67 -40.68 3.10
CA ALA A 81 -12.45 -41.59 2.27
C ALA A 81 -11.84 -41.75 0.87
N CYS A 82 -11.41 -40.67 0.23
CA CYS A 82 -10.69 -40.74 -1.06
C CYS A 82 -9.43 -41.59 -0.97
N LEU A 83 -8.64 -41.44 0.10
CA LEU A 83 -7.44 -42.26 0.34
C LEU A 83 -7.78 -43.75 0.45
N GLN A 84 -8.85 -44.09 1.16
CA GLN A 84 -9.30 -45.49 1.33
C GLN A 84 -9.77 -46.13 0.02
N THR A 85 -10.24 -45.33 -0.94
CA THR A 85 -10.63 -45.82 -2.27
C THR A 85 -9.46 -46.11 -3.22
N CYS A 86 -8.22 -45.75 -2.86
CA CYS A 86 -7.05 -46.05 -3.70
C CYS A 86 -6.66 -47.53 -3.60
N ASP A 87 -6.16 -48.10 -4.70
CA ASP A 87 -5.69 -49.49 -4.75
C ASP A 87 -4.23 -49.59 -4.28
N CYS A 88 -4.03 -49.66 -2.96
CA CYS A 88 -2.72 -49.86 -2.34
C CYS A 88 -2.87 -50.56 -0.98
N GLU A 89 -2.04 -51.57 -0.69
CA GLU A 89 -2.11 -52.35 0.57
C GLU A 89 -1.69 -51.54 1.80
N ARG A 90 -0.78 -50.56 1.64
CA ARG A 90 -0.28 -49.72 2.76
C ARG A 90 -1.26 -48.63 3.22
N LYS A 91 -2.47 -48.56 2.63
CA LYS A 91 -3.48 -47.56 3.03
C LYS A 91 -4.10 -47.86 4.39
N ASP A 92 -4.11 -49.13 4.80
CA ASP A 92 -4.69 -49.59 6.06
C ASP A 92 -3.84 -49.16 7.27
N ASP A 93 -2.55 -48.87 7.04
CA ASP A 93 -1.63 -48.35 8.05
C ASP A 93 -1.85 -46.86 8.35
N ILE A 94 -2.64 -46.15 7.52
CA ILE A 94 -2.86 -44.71 7.65
C ILE A 94 -4.16 -44.44 8.42
N GLN A 95 -4.03 -43.79 9.57
CA GLN A 95 -5.14 -43.36 10.39
C GLN A 95 -5.72 -42.02 9.93
N SER A 96 -7.00 -41.77 10.22
CA SER A 96 -7.68 -40.51 9.90
C SER A 96 -6.99 -39.27 10.50
N ALA A 97 -6.33 -39.42 11.65
CA ALA A 97 -5.56 -38.35 12.29
C ALA A 97 -4.33 -37.89 11.47
N GLN A 98 -3.82 -38.75 10.58
CA GLN A 98 -2.68 -38.46 9.70
C GLN A 98 -3.08 -37.71 8.43
N VAL A 99 -4.39 -37.58 8.17
CA VAL A 99 -4.94 -36.91 7.00
C VAL A 99 -5.49 -35.55 7.38
N ALA A 100 -5.04 -34.51 6.67
CA ALA A 100 -5.50 -33.15 6.88
C ALA A 100 -5.67 -32.41 5.56
N VAL A 101 -6.86 -31.87 5.33
CA VAL A 101 -7.09 -30.85 4.34
C VAL A 101 -6.62 -29.51 4.91
N ILE A 102 -5.93 -28.71 4.13
CA ILE A 102 -5.62 -27.32 4.44
C ILE A 102 -6.57 -26.45 3.61
N LEU A 103 -7.61 -25.92 4.26
CA LEU A 103 -8.59 -25.07 3.59
C LEU A 103 -8.04 -23.66 3.37
N ARG A 104 -8.18 -23.17 2.14
CA ARG A 104 -7.88 -21.80 1.72
C ARG A 104 -9.14 -21.20 1.11
N LEU A 105 -9.74 -20.24 1.81
CA LEU A 105 -10.94 -19.57 1.34
C LEU A 105 -10.59 -18.40 0.44
N LYS A 106 -11.27 -18.30 -0.70
CA LYS A 106 -11.22 -17.18 -1.63
C LYS A 106 -12.58 -16.48 -1.72
N CYS A 107 -12.57 -15.21 -2.10
CA CYS A 107 -13.77 -14.42 -2.38
C CYS A 107 -14.75 -14.35 -1.19
N VAL A 108 -14.28 -14.41 0.05
CA VAL A 108 -15.18 -14.43 1.22
C VAL A 108 -15.96 -13.12 1.30
N PRO A 109 -17.30 -13.16 1.43
CA PRO A 109 -18.10 -11.95 1.54
C PRO A 109 -17.65 -11.12 2.76
N ARG A 110 -17.58 -9.79 2.60
CA ARG A 110 -17.14 -8.86 3.64
C ARG A 110 -18.19 -8.70 4.73
N ILE A 111 -18.26 -9.66 5.64
CA ILE A 111 -19.19 -9.62 6.77
C ILE A 111 -18.57 -8.74 7.86
N HIS A 112 -19.17 -7.57 8.09
CA HIS A 112 -18.77 -6.67 9.16
C HIS A 112 -19.35 -7.17 10.48
N ASN A 113 -18.58 -7.97 11.24
CA ASN A 113 -18.96 -8.35 12.60
C ASN A 113 -18.39 -7.34 13.59
N SER A 114 -19.28 -6.57 14.22
CA SER A 114 -18.95 -5.48 15.16
C SER A 114 -18.22 -5.96 16.42
N ASN A 115 -18.40 -7.23 16.81
CA ASN A 115 -17.81 -7.83 18.02
C ASN A 115 -16.92 -9.04 17.69
N THR A 116 -15.73 -8.77 17.16
CA THR A 116 -14.73 -9.79 16.81
C THR A 116 -14.15 -10.55 18.02
N LEU A 117 -14.30 -10.05 19.26
CA LEU A 117 -13.67 -10.67 20.44
C LEU A 117 -14.46 -11.86 21.03
N TYR A 118 -15.74 -12.01 20.70
CA TYR A 118 -16.64 -13.01 21.28
C TYR A 118 -17.35 -13.90 20.25
N TYR A 119 -17.15 -13.62 18.96
CA TYR A 119 -17.72 -14.44 17.90
C TYR A 119 -16.85 -15.69 17.69
N ASN A 120 -17.42 -16.86 17.98
CA ASN A 120 -16.86 -18.13 17.56
C ASN A 120 -17.26 -18.33 16.09
N GLY A 121 -16.30 -18.21 15.18
CA GLY A 121 -16.53 -18.41 13.75
C GLY A 121 -15.49 -17.73 12.88
N LEU A 122 -15.80 -17.61 11.59
CA LEU A 122 -14.94 -16.96 10.59
C LEU A 122 -15.11 -15.44 10.64
N VAL A 123 -14.00 -14.73 10.71
CA VAL A 123 -13.92 -13.26 10.75
C VAL A 123 -12.97 -12.78 9.67
N THR A 124 -13.35 -11.72 8.98
CA THR A 124 -12.52 -11.08 7.96
C THR A 124 -11.89 -9.80 8.54
N ILE A 125 -10.56 -9.70 8.48
CA ILE A 125 -9.79 -8.58 8.99
C ILE A 125 -9.00 -7.95 7.85
N GLU A 126 -9.19 -6.66 7.59
CA GLU A 126 -8.36 -5.92 6.63
C GLU A 126 -7.19 -5.24 7.35
N GLY A 127 -5.97 -5.40 6.84
CA GLY A 127 -4.80 -4.78 7.43
C GLY A 127 -3.61 -4.61 6.49
N LEU A 128 -2.75 -3.63 6.80
CA LEU A 128 -1.49 -3.36 6.11
C LEU A 128 -0.35 -4.14 6.76
N LEU A 129 0.40 -4.91 5.98
CA LEU A 129 1.55 -5.68 6.48
C LEU A 129 2.77 -4.76 6.72
N LEU A 130 3.19 -4.61 7.98
CA LEU A 130 4.28 -3.72 8.41
C LEU A 130 5.62 -4.42 8.61
N ASN A 131 5.61 -5.65 9.14
CA ASN A 131 6.83 -6.37 9.47
C ASN A 131 6.60 -7.89 9.41
N ILE A 132 7.65 -8.65 9.10
CA ILE A 132 7.68 -10.12 9.07
C ILE A 132 8.89 -10.56 9.91
N SER A 133 8.68 -11.47 10.88
CA SER A 133 9.77 -12.04 11.67
C SER A 133 10.64 -12.99 10.84
N LYS A 134 11.77 -13.42 11.41
CA LYS A 134 12.51 -14.56 10.86
C LYS A 134 11.60 -15.82 10.88
N PRO A 135 11.75 -16.74 9.91
CA PRO A 135 11.06 -18.03 9.94
C PRO A 135 11.42 -18.82 11.20
N GLU A 136 10.39 -19.32 11.87
CA GLU A 136 10.47 -20.23 13.01
C GLU A 136 9.92 -21.58 12.59
N THR A 137 10.55 -22.67 13.03
CA THR A 137 10.05 -24.01 12.76
C THR A 137 8.91 -24.35 13.73
N TYR A 138 7.85 -24.95 13.21
CA TYR A 138 6.71 -25.39 14.02
C TYR A 138 6.34 -26.83 13.69
N VAL A 139 5.68 -27.52 14.62
CA VAL A 139 5.38 -28.95 14.49
C VAL A 139 4.07 -29.15 13.73
N HIS A 140 4.11 -29.88 12.62
CA HIS A 140 2.90 -30.33 11.91
C HIS A 140 2.25 -31.51 12.60
N HIS A 141 3.06 -32.49 12.98
CA HIS A 141 2.64 -33.61 13.81
C HIS A 141 3.81 -34.14 14.63
N SER A 142 3.46 -34.70 15.79
CA SER A 142 4.36 -35.42 16.69
C SER A 142 3.93 -36.87 16.77
N VAL A 143 4.90 -37.78 16.78
CA VAL A 143 4.69 -39.22 16.92
C VAL A 143 5.14 -39.62 18.31
N TRP A 144 4.30 -40.35 19.03
CA TRP A 144 4.55 -40.80 20.39
C TRP A 144 4.51 -42.32 20.44
N SER A 145 5.53 -42.94 21.02
CA SER A 145 5.70 -44.39 21.08
C SER A 145 5.75 -44.87 22.52
N CYS A 146 5.28 -46.09 22.76
CA CYS A 146 5.33 -46.69 24.09
C CYS A 146 6.74 -47.18 24.40
N PRO A 147 7.31 -46.88 25.59
CA PRO A 147 8.62 -47.39 25.99
C PRO A 147 8.63 -48.92 26.11
N GLU A 148 7.48 -49.53 26.41
CA GLU A 148 7.31 -50.98 26.53
C GLU A 148 7.01 -51.67 25.17
N GLU A 149 7.16 -50.94 24.05
CA GLU A 149 6.97 -51.44 22.68
C GLU A 149 5.64 -52.19 22.45
N CYS A 150 4.56 -51.76 23.13
CA CYS A 150 3.26 -52.38 22.93
C CYS A 150 2.79 -52.20 21.47
N GLU A 151 2.39 -53.29 20.81
CA GLU A 151 1.92 -53.24 19.41
C GLU A 151 0.73 -52.27 19.25
N GLY A 152 0.79 -51.44 18.20
CA GLY A 152 -0.28 -50.48 17.87
C GLY A 152 -0.47 -49.32 18.86
N SER A 153 0.42 -49.15 19.85
CA SER A 153 0.32 -48.10 20.89
C SER A 153 0.93 -46.75 20.49
N GLU A 154 1.16 -46.54 19.20
CA GLU A 154 1.71 -45.30 18.67
C GLU A 154 0.60 -44.25 18.53
N VAL A 155 0.86 -43.05 19.06
CA VAL A 155 -0.11 -41.94 19.03
C VAL A 155 0.44 -40.83 18.17
N ILE A 156 -0.29 -40.47 17.12
CA ILE A 156 0.07 -39.40 16.20
C ILE A 156 -0.84 -38.20 16.47
N LEU A 157 -0.24 -37.06 16.80
CA LEU A 157 -0.96 -35.83 17.13
C LEU A 157 -0.53 -34.71 16.19
N GLN A 158 -1.49 -33.91 15.72
CA GLN A 158 -1.25 -32.73 14.86
C GLN A 158 -0.72 -31.50 15.64
N TYR A 159 -0.26 -31.71 16.87
CA TYR A 159 0.30 -30.69 17.76
C TYR A 159 1.14 -31.38 18.84
N THR A 160 2.03 -30.63 19.49
CA THR A 160 2.75 -31.12 20.67
C THR A 160 1.89 -30.91 21.92
N PRO A 161 1.39 -31.97 22.58
CA PRO A 161 0.59 -31.82 23.79
C PRO A 161 1.44 -31.28 24.96
N LYS A 162 0.81 -30.54 25.87
CA LYS A 162 1.47 -30.02 27.09
C LYS A 162 1.94 -31.14 28.02
N HIS A 163 1.23 -32.26 28.01
CA HIS A 163 1.56 -33.45 28.77
C HIS A 163 1.66 -34.64 27.82
N PRO A 164 2.68 -35.50 27.98
CA PRO A 164 2.83 -36.67 27.13
C PRO A 164 1.60 -37.59 27.25
N PRO A 165 1.08 -38.12 26.13
CA PRO A 165 -0.04 -39.04 26.14
C PRO A 165 0.33 -40.34 26.86
N LYS A 166 -0.68 -41.09 27.31
CA LYS A 166 -0.49 -42.39 27.96
C LYS A 166 -0.83 -43.51 26.99
N CYS A 167 -0.08 -44.61 27.06
CA CYS A 167 -0.36 -45.83 26.32
C CYS A 167 -1.75 -46.35 26.68
N TYR A 168 -2.54 -46.75 25.68
CA TYR A 168 -3.86 -47.33 25.89
C TYR A 168 -3.79 -48.71 26.57
N VAL A 169 -2.71 -49.47 26.31
CA VAL A 169 -2.51 -50.84 26.80
C VAL A 169 -1.90 -50.86 28.20
N CYS A 170 -0.65 -50.42 28.35
CA CYS A 170 0.10 -50.52 29.61
C CYS A 170 -0.03 -49.29 30.52
N ARG A 171 -0.72 -48.22 30.07
CA ARG A 171 -0.87 -46.93 30.78
C ARG A 171 0.43 -46.17 31.05
N SER A 172 1.58 -46.67 30.60
CA SER A 172 2.87 -45.97 30.64
C SER A 172 2.83 -44.67 29.85
N ILE A 173 3.67 -43.72 30.26
CA ILE A 173 3.82 -42.43 29.58
C ILE A 173 4.55 -42.67 28.25
N LEU A 174 3.96 -42.21 27.15
CA LEU A 174 4.56 -42.32 25.82
C LEU A 174 5.71 -41.32 25.69
N PHE A 175 6.77 -41.70 24.98
CA PHE A 175 7.88 -40.81 24.64
C PHE A 175 7.75 -40.31 23.20
N GLU A 176 8.20 -39.09 22.93
CA GLU A 176 8.13 -38.53 21.58
C GLU A 176 9.27 -39.05 20.70
N ASN A 177 8.92 -39.56 19.52
CA ASN A 177 9.88 -39.89 18.47
C ASN A 177 10.19 -38.63 17.64
N SER A 178 11.20 -37.87 18.09
CA SER A 178 11.61 -36.62 17.46
C SER A 178 12.10 -36.80 16.02
N GLY A 179 12.69 -37.96 15.67
CA GLY A 179 13.14 -38.28 14.31
C GLY A 179 11.98 -38.51 13.32
N SER A 180 10.81 -38.89 13.82
CA SER A 180 9.59 -39.08 13.02
C SER A 180 8.70 -37.84 12.98
N ARG A 181 9.07 -36.78 13.71
CA ARG A 181 8.36 -35.50 13.71
C ARG A 181 8.50 -34.83 12.35
N ARG A 182 7.41 -34.27 11.82
CA ARG A 182 7.49 -33.32 10.69
C ARG A 182 7.21 -31.91 11.16
N CYS A 183 8.05 -31.00 10.68
CA CYS A 183 7.94 -29.58 10.96
C CYS A 183 7.62 -28.82 9.68
N GLY A 184 6.92 -27.71 9.84
CA GLY A 184 6.77 -26.67 8.83
C GLY A 184 7.46 -25.38 9.27
N GLU A 185 7.22 -24.33 8.50
CA GLU A 185 7.76 -23.00 8.77
C GLU A 185 6.62 -22.03 9.05
N GLN A 186 6.82 -21.15 10.03
CA GLN A 186 5.89 -20.08 10.34
C GLN A 186 6.63 -18.76 10.58
N VAL A 187 5.96 -17.65 10.32
CA VAL A 187 6.44 -16.30 10.65
C VAL A 187 5.38 -15.56 11.45
N SER A 188 5.84 -14.68 12.34
CA SER A 188 5.00 -13.67 12.97
C SER A 188 4.95 -12.44 12.08
N ALA A 189 3.79 -12.20 11.49
CA ALA A 189 3.53 -11.06 10.62
C ALA A 189 2.74 -9.98 11.39
N THR A 190 3.25 -8.74 11.38
CA THR A 190 2.66 -7.61 12.10
C THR A 190 1.84 -6.75 11.14
N PHE A 191 0.55 -6.58 11.41
CA PHE A 191 -0.38 -5.82 10.58
C PHE A 191 -0.93 -4.60 11.31
N LYS A 192 -1.05 -3.47 10.60
CA LYS A 192 -1.90 -2.35 11.03
C LYS A 192 -3.33 -2.63 10.57
N VAL A 193 -4.18 -3.05 11.50
CA VAL A 193 -5.58 -3.40 11.25
C VAL A 193 -6.42 -2.14 11.14
N LYS A 194 -7.35 -2.11 10.18
CA LYS A 194 -8.29 -1.00 10.02
C LYS A 194 -9.13 -0.83 11.29
N ASN A 195 -9.34 0.42 11.73
CA ASN A 195 -10.09 0.78 12.95
C ASN A 195 -9.45 0.35 14.29
N GLN A 196 -8.16 -0.02 14.31
CA GLN A 196 -7.41 -0.27 15.54
C GLN A 196 -6.16 0.60 15.56
N GLU A 197 -5.88 1.21 16.71
CA GLU A 197 -4.72 2.08 16.86
C GLU A 197 -3.41 1.29 16.92
N LEU A 198 -3.45 0.11 17.54
CA LEU A 198 -2.27 -0.72 17.75
C LEU A 198 -2.15 -1.81 16.67
N PRO A 199 -0.93 -2.09 16.20
CA PRO A 199 -0.69 -3.19 15.27
C PRO A 199 -0.90 -4.55 15.96
N LYS A 200 -1.43 -5.51 15.21
CA LYS A 200 -1.65 -6.90 15.66
C LYS A 200 -0.70 -7.86 14.97
N LYS A 201 -0.30 -8.90 15.70
CA LYS A 201 0.55 -9.98 15.18
C LYS A 201 -0.30 -11.19 14.84
N PHE A 202 -0.05 -11.78 13.68
CA PHE A 202 -0.65 -13.02 13.23
C PHE A 202 0.45 -14.02 12.89
N LEU A 203 0.22 -15.29 13.22
CA LEU A 203 1.09 -16.39 12.80
C LEU A 203 0.66 -16.84 11.41
N ILE A 204 1.61 -16.84 10.47
CA ILE A 204 1.40 -17.23 9.08
C ILE A 204 2.33 -18.40 8.79
N ALA A 205 1.81 -19.48 8.20
CA ALA A 205 2.53 -20.73 8.05
C ALA A 205 2.56 -21.23 6.59
N ASP A 206 3.63 -21.95 6.27
CA ASP A 206 3.83 -22.73 5.05
C ASP A 206 3.57 -21.99 3.72
N ASP A 207 2.60 -22.43 2.94
CA ASP A 207 2.24 -21.92 1.61
C ASP A 207 1.94 -20.42 1.61
N LEU A 208 1.38 -19.92 2.72
CA LEU A 208 1.01 -18.52 2.87
C LEU A 208 2.22 -17.59 3.01
N LEU A 209 3.40 -18.10 3.37
CA LEU A 209 4.62 -17.30 3.53
C LEU A 209 5.02 -16.63 2.21
N THR A 210 4.90 -17.36 1.10
CA THR A 210 5.29 -16.90 -0.24
C THR A 210 4.44 -15.74 -0.75
N GLN A 211 3.25 -15.54 -0.17
CA GLN A 211 2.31 -14.50 -0.60
C GLN A 211 2.56 -13.16 0.10
N LEU A 212 3.38 -13.15 1.15
CA LEU A 212 3.62 -11.97 1.98
C LEU A 212 4.58 -11.00 1.32
N ASN A 213 4.05 -9.81 1.05
CA ASN A 213 4.80 -8.64 0.59
C ASN A 213 4.55 -7.48 1.55
N LEU A 214 5.63 -6.97 2.13
CA LEU A 214 5.61 -5.81 3.01
C LEU A 214 5.02 -4.57 2.31
N GLY A 215 4.31 -3.74 3.07
CA GLY A 215 3.66 -2.55 2.55
C GLY A 215 2.45 -2.82 1.65
N CYS A 216 1.93 -4.04 1.62
CA CYS A 216 0.69 -4.38 0.91
C CYS A 216 -0.47 -4.57 1.90
N ASN A 217 -1.68 -4.26 1.43
CA ASN A 217 -2.91 -4.56 2.16
C ASN A 217 -3.32 -6.02 1.93
N TYR A 218 -3.79 -6.65 3.00
CA TYR A 218 -4.33 -7.99 2.97
C TYR A 218 -5.70 -8.04 3.64
N ILE A 219 -6.55 -8.89 3.10
CA ILE A 219 -7.76 -9.38 3.73
C ILE A 219 -7.37 -10.72 4.37
N LEU A 220 -7.46 -10.79 5.69
CA LEU A 220 -7.14 -11.97 6.49
C LEU A 220 -8.43 -12.66 6.87
N HIS A 221 -8.54 -13.95 6.55
CA HIS A 221 -9.65 -14.80 6.96
C HIS A 221 -9.23 -15.61 8.17
N VAL A 222 -9.82 -15.27 9.31
CA VAL A 222 -9.35 -15.69 10.63
C VAL A 222 -10.47 -16.41 11.35
N VAL A 223 -10.16 -17.54 11.96
CA VAL A 223 -11.08 -18.30 12.81
C VAL A 223 -10.73 -18.08 14.27
N ILE A 224 -11.73 -17.72 15.06
CA ILE A 224 -11.59 -17.45 16.49
C ILE A 224 -12.18 -18.62 17.27
N MET A 225 -11.36 -19.25 18.11
CA MET A 225 -11.71 -20.41 18.93
C MET A 225 -11.26 -20.20 20.37
N ASN A 226 -12.17 -20.00 21.33
CA ASN A 226 -11.82 -19.93 22.76
C ASN A 226 -10.59 -19.03 23.06
N LYS A 227 -10.55 -17.84 22.42
CA LYS A 227 -9.45 -16.84 22.46
C LYS A 227 -8.20 -17.16 21.63
N ILE A 228 -8.14 -18.32 20.97
CA ILE A 228 -7.10 -18.65 19.98
C ILE A 228 -7.54 -18.11 18.62
N VAL A 229 -6.64 -17.40 17.95
CA VAL A 229 -6.87 -16.76 16.66
C VAL A 229 -6.02 -17.51 15.63
N LYS A 230 -6.67 -18.23 14.71
CA LYS A 230 -5.98 -19.01 13.66
C LYS A 230 -6.26 -18.42 12.28
N LEU A 231 -5.21 -18.14 11.53
CA LEU A 231 -5.33 -17.69 10.14
C LEU A 231 -5.64 -18.89 9.23
N TRP A 232 -6.66 -18.75 8.38
CA TRP A 232 -7.06 -19.77 7.40
C TRP A 232 -6.63 -19.42 5.99
N SER A 233 -6.85 -18.18 5.56
CA SER A 233 -6.37 -17.69 4.27
C SER A 233 -6.05 -16.20 4.34
N LEU A 234 -5.27 -15.75 3.38
CA LEU A 234 -4.96 -14.34 3.18
C LEU A 234 -5.13 -14.01 1.70
N GLU A 235 -5.70 -12.86 1.43
CA GLU A 235 -5.85 -12.33 0.08
C GLU A 235 -5.21 -10.97 0.00
N LYS A 236 -4.31 -10.78 -0.97
CA LYS A 236 -3.73 -9.46 -1.23
C LYS A 236 -4.79 -8.56 -1.89
N VAL A 237 -4.99 -7.36 -1.33
CA VAL A 237 -5.88 -6.36 -1.93
C VAL A 237 -5.18 -5.74 -3.13
N ASN A 238 -5.71 -6.00 -4.31
CA ASN A 238 -5.24 -5.39 -5.55
C ASN A 238 -6.17 -4.25 -5.93
N LEU A 239 -5.61 -3.05 -6.05
CA LEU A 239 -6.32 -1.90 -6.57
C LEU A 239 -6.54 -2.08 -8.08
N ARG A 240 -7.72 -1.66 -8.56
CA ARG A 240 -8.06 -1.68 -9.98
C ARG A 240 -8.38 -0.27 -10.45
N PRO A 241 -7.97 0.11 -11.67
CA PRO A 241 -8.27 1.43 -12.21
C PRO A 241 -9.78 1.60 -12.36
N ALA A 242 -10.27 2.81 -12.11
CA ALA A 242 -11.64 3.16 -12.42
C ALA A 242 -11.88 3.04 -13.94
N PRO A 243 -13.03 2.52 -14.39
CA PRO A 243 -13.39 2.55 -15.80
C PRO A 243 -13.33 3.98 -16.35
N SER A 244 -12.84 4.16 -17.57
CA SER A 244 -12.73 5.48 -18.20
C SER A 244 -14.07 6.22 -18.34
N THR A 245 -15.16 5.46 -18.38
CA THR A 245 -16.55 5.93 -18.43
C THR A 245 -17.09 6.47 -17.10
N THR A 246 -16.32 6.34 -16.01
CA THR A 246 -16.72 6.85 -14.70
C THR A 246 -16.85 8.38 -14.76
N ARG A 247 -17.99 8.90 -14.28
CA ARG A 247 -18.26 10.33 -14.23
C ARG A 247 -17.45 10.97 -13.11
N SER A 248 -16.89 12.15 -13.38
CA SER A 248 -16.27 12.98 -12.35
C SER A 248 -17.34 13.56 -11.41
N PRO A 249 -16.98 13.92 -10.17
CA PRO A 249 -17.84 14.73 -9.31
C PRO A 249 -18.28 16.01 -10.03
N LYS A 250 -19.55 16.40 -9.86
CA LYS A 250 -20.16 17.53 -10.58
C LYS A 250 -19.41 18.83 -10.33
N ASP A 251 -19.08 19.09 -9.07
CA ASP A 251 -18.40 20.31 -8.62
C ASP A 251 -17.03 20.46 -9.32
N ILE A 252 -16.31 19.36 -9.55
CA ILE A 252 -15.03 19.33 -10.26
C ILE A 252 -15.21 19.49 -11.77
N GLU A 253 -16.25 18.90 -12.35
CA GLU A 253 -16.57 19.08 -13.76
C GLU A 253 -16.94 20.55 -14.07
N ASP A 254 -17.71 21.18 -13.19
CA ASP A 254 -18.08 22.58 -13.29
C ASP A 254 -16.87 23.50 -13.08
N LEU A 255 -15.97 23.15 -12.14
CA LEU A 255 -14.68 23.82 -11.97
C LEU A 255 -13.83 23.74 -13.25
N PHE A 256 -13.72 22.55 -13.87
CA PHE A 256 -12.97 22.37 -15.10
C PHE A 256 -13.54 23.20 -16.26
N LYS A 257 -14.87 23.30 -16.36
CA LYS A 257 -15.56 24.19 -17.32
C LYS A 257 -15.28 25.67 -17.03
N ALA A 258 -15.35 26.10 -15.76
CA ALA A 258 -15.05 27.47 -15.34
C ALA A 258 -13.59 27.86 -15.62
N CYS A 259 -12.68 26.89 -15.56
CA CYS A 259 -11.27 27.05 -15.94
C CYS A 259 -11.04 27.13 -17.46
N LYS A 260 -12.09 27.13 -18.29
CA LYS A 260 -12.03 27.08 -19.76
C LYS A 260 -11.21 25.89 -20.28
N ARG A 261 -11.14 24.79 -19.51
CA ARG A 261 -10.35 23.60 -19.82
C ARG A 261 -8.84 23.83 -19.94
N ILE A 262 -8.32 24.93 -19.38
CA ILE A 262 -6.87 25.20 -19.35
C ILE A 262 -6.23 24.34 -18.24
N PRO A 263 -5.24 23.47 -18.56
CA PRO A 263 -4.69 22.47 -17.62
C PRO A 263 -4.18 23.05 -16.29
N TRP A 264 -3.18 23.93 -16.34
CA TRP A 264 -2.56 24.50 -15.14
C TRP A 264 -3.53 25.36 -14.32
N LYS A 265 -4.50 26.01 -14.98
CA LYS A 265 -5.52 26.81 -14.29
C LYS A 265 -6.45 25.93 -13.48
N PHE A 266 -6.85 24.79 -14.04
CA PHE A 266 -7.64 23.80 -13.33
C PHE A 266 -6.88 23.25 -12.12
N ILE A 267 -5.61 22.87 -12.29
CA ILE A 267 -4.77 22.35 -11.19
C ILE A 267 -4.60 23.40 -10.08
N TYR A 268 -4.38 24.67 -10.44
CA TYR A 268 -4.28 25.77 -9.49
C TYR A 268 -5.56 25.90 -8.65
N CYS A 269 -6.74 25.92 -9.28
CA CYS A 269 -8.01 26.00 -8.56
C CYS A 269 -8.34 24.74 -7.76
N LEU A 270 -7.92 23.56 -8.22
CA LEU A 270 -8.09 22.32 -7.46
C LEU A 270 -7.24 22.37 -6.17
N ALA A 271 -5.98 22.80 -6.29
CA ALA A 271 -5.04 22.90 -5.19
C ALA A 271 -5.44 23.95 -4.14
N SER A 272 -6.12 25.04 -4.52
CA SER A 272 -6.55 26.07 -3.54
C SER A 272 -7.53 25.55 -2.50
N SER A 273 -8.20 24.42 -2.76
CA SER A 273 -9.10 23.74 -1.82
C SER A 273 -8.36 23.06 -0.66
N ILE A 274 -7.03 22.92 -0.74
CA ILE A 274 -6.21 22.30 0.30
C ILE A 274 -5.90 23.35 1.38
N GLY A 275 -6.20 23.02 2.65
CA GLY A 275 -5.81 23.86 3.80
C GLY A 275 -6.58 25.17 3.91
N VAL A 276 -7.82 25.24 3.42
CA VAL A 276 -8.70 26.43 3.48
C VAL A 276 -8.90 26.93 4.91
N ASN A 277 -8.91 26.03 5.89
CA ASN A 277 -9.09 26.38 7.30
C ASN A 277 -7.78 26.74 8.02
N VAL A 278 -6.63 26.60 7.35
CA VAL A 278 -5.30 26.88 7.90
C VAL A 278 -4.76 28.23 7.41
N CYS A 279 -5.01 28.57 6.15
CA CYS A 279 -4.51 29.80 5.52
C CYS A 279 -5.48 30.31 4.45
N PRO A 280 -5.37 31.59 4.06
CA PRO A 280 -6.15 32.12 2.94
C PRO A 280 -5.99 31.28 1.67
N LEU A 281 -7.04 31.29 0.84
CA LEU A 281 -7.11 30.48 -0.40
C LEU A 281 -5.88 30.64 -1.30
N ASN A 282 -5.37 31.87 -1.41
CA ASN A 282 -4.32 32.24 -2.35
C ASN A 282 -2.90 32.13 -1.79
N CYS A 283 -2.74 31.81 -0.50
CA CYS A 283 -1.45 31.65 0.13
C CYS A 283 -0.87 30.25 -0.14
N PHE A 284 0.46 30.17 -0.21
CA PHE A 284 1.22 28.91 -0.35
C PHE A 284 0.80 28.05 -1.55
N MET A 285 0.38 28.67 -2.66
CA MET A 285 -0.13 27.94 -3.82
C MET A 285 0.90 27.01 -4.46
N HIS A 286 2.18 27.39 -4.46
CA HIS A 286 3.26 26.53 -4.95
C HIS A 286 3.35 25.22 -4.14
N LEU A 287 3.25 25.31 -2.80
CA LEU A 287 3.19 24.15 -1.92
C LEU A 287 1.93 23.32 -2.17
N LYS A 288 0.74 23.94 -2.17
CA LYS A 288 -0.55 23.24 -2.36
C LYS A 288 -0.59 22.46 -3.69
N ILE A 289 -0.07 23.04 -4.77
CA ILE A 289 0.02 22.38 -6.08
C ILE A 289 0.94 21.16 -6.02
N ASN A 290 2.13 21.30 -5.43
CA ASN A 290 3.08 20.19 -5.32
C ASN A 290 2.55 19.05 -4.44
N LEU A 291 1.82 19.36 -3.37
CA LEU A 291 1.15 18.36 -2.54
C LEU A 291 0.07 17.60 -3.32
N LEU A 292 -0.76 18.31 -4.11
CA LEU A 292 -1.77 17.70 -4.98
C LEU A 292 -1.15 16.78 -6.05
N LEU A 293 -0.08 17.22 -6.72
CA LEU A 293 0.66 16.41 -7.68
C LEU A 293 1.26 15.17 -7.00
N SER A 294 1.84 15.34 -5.80
CA SER A 294 2.38 14.23 -5.02
C SER A 294 1.30 13.19 -4.67
N LEU A 295 0.16 13.62 -4.13
CA LEU A 295 -0.99 12.74 -3.83
C LEU A 295 -1.42 11.92 -5.05
N THR A 296 -1.51 12.58 -6.20
CA THR A 296 -1.92 11.93 -7.45
C THR A 296 -0.85 10.96 -7.95
N SER A 297 0.43 11.31 -7.83
CA SER A 297 1.55 10.44 -8.24
C SER A 297 1.62 9.15 -7.43
N ILE A 298 1.27 9.19 -6.13
CA ILE A 298 1.27 8.01 -5.26
C ILE A 298 0.19 7.02 -5.68
N LYS A 299 -1.03 7.51 -5.92
CA LYS A 299 -2.12 6.66 -6.40
C LYS A 299 -1.82 6.12 -7.80
N ALA A 300 -1.22 6.95 -8.68
CA ALA A 300 -0.77 6.50 -9.99
C ALA A 300 0.33 5.43 -9.90
N ASN A 301 1.30 5.54 -8.98
CA ASN A 301 2.32 4.52 -8.76
C ASN A 301 1.70 3.16 -8.40
N ALA A 302 0.67 3.16 -7.56
CA ALA A 302 -0.01 1.92 -7.15
C ALA A 302 -0.76 1.24 -8.30
N MET A 303 -1.22 1.99 -9.30
CA MET A 303 -2.05 1.50 -10.42
C MET A 303 -1.24 1.22 -11.70
N THR A 304 -0.41 2.17 -12.12
CA THR A 304 0.32 2.16 -13.41
C THR A 304 1.84 2.04 -13.24
N GLY A 305 2.35 2.05 -11.99
CA GLY A 305 3.78 2.03 -11.73
C GLY A 305 4.50 3.35 -12.00
N ALA A 306 3.76 4.45 -12.20
CA ALA A 306 4.31 5.79 -12.40
C ALA A 306 5.26 6.23 -11.28
N SER A 307 6.20 7.13 -11.58
CA SER A 307 7.15 7.67 -10.59
C SER A 307 6.44 8.47 -9.49
N ILE A 308 6.91 8.31 -8.25
CA ILE A 308 6.39 9.03 -7.08
C ILE A 308 7.07 10.40 -7.00
N LEU A 309 6.30 11.45 -6.78
CA LEU A 309 6.80 12.78 -6.48
C LEU A 309 6.98 12.96 -4.97
N HIS A 310 8.21 13.19 -4.54
CA HIS A 310 8.53 13.61 -3.17
C HIS A 310 8.46 15.13 -3.07
N VAL A 311 8.22 15.66 -1.87
CA VAL A 311 8.06 17.11 -1.66
C VAL A 311 9.00 17.54 -0.54
N LEU A 312 9.98 18.39 -0.89
CA LEU A 312 10.79 19.11 0.09
C LEU A 312 10.35 20.56 0.10
N VAL A 313 9.90 21.09 1.23
CA VAL A 313 9.53 22.51 1.34
C VAL A 313 10.71 23.30 1.87
N GLY A 314 11.13 24.36 1.18
CA GLY A 314 12.15 25.30 1.66
C GLY A 314 11.52 26.62 2.10
N GLY A 315 11.93 27.15 3.25
CA GLY A 315 11.49 28.45 3.74
C GLY A 315 11.70 28.62 5.25
N TYR A 316 11.15 29.69 5.80
CA TYR A 316 11.05 29.92 7.23
C TYR A 316 10.03 28.98 7.87
N ASP A 317 10.30 28.60 9.12
CA ASP A 317 9.37 27.80 9.91
C ASP A 317 8.30 28.69 10.52
N THR A 318 7.22 28.89 9.76
CA THR A 318 6.06 29.68 10.19
C THR A 318 4.93 28.81 10.72
N ARG A 319 5.16 27.52 10.97
CA ARG A 319 4.17 26.49 11.38
C ARG A 319 3.08 26.19 10.33
N PHE A 320 2.64 27.18 9.54
CA PHE A 320 1.61 27.01 8.51
C PHE A 320 1.98 25.97 7.45
N VAL A 321 3.26 25.87 7.07
CA VAL A 321 3.74 24.85 6.13
C VAL A 321 3.44 23.44 6.65
N GLY A 322 3.81 23.14 7.90
CA GLY A 322 3.56 21.84 8.53
C GLY A 322 2.06 21.54 8.71
N GLU A 323 1.25 22.57 9.02
CA GLU A 323 -0.21 22.44 9.12
C GLU A 323 -0.87 22.17 7.77
N ILE A 324 -0.48 22.88 6.71
CA ILE A 324 -0.95 22.63 5.33
C ILE A 324 -0.59 21.22 4.88
N MET A 325 0.65 20.77 5.13
CA MET A 325 1.06 19.40 4.82
C MET A 325 0.23 18.37 5.59
N THR A 326 -0.12 18.65 6.84
CA THR A 326 -0.95 17.76 7.67
C THR A 326 -2.39 17.70 7.16
N GLU A 327 -2.98 18.84 6.78
CA GLU A 327 -4.31 18.89 6.17
C GLU A 327 -4.33 18.18 4.81
N ALA A 328 -3.34 18.40 3.96
CA ALA A 328 -3.21 17.72 2.68
C ALA A 328 -3.04 16.20 2.86
N ALA A 329 -2.33 15.75 3.90
CA ALA A 329 -2.12 14.34 4.19
C ALA A 329 -3.41 13.60 4.56
N LYS A 330 -4.48 14.31 4.96
CA LYS A 330 -5.82 13.71 5.18
C LYS A 330 -6.48 13.24 3.88
N LEU A 331 -6.07 13.76 2.73
CA LEU A 331 -6.54 13.32 1.41
C LEU A 331 -5.86 12.02 0.95
N ALA A 332 -4.75 11.62 1.57
CA ALA A 332 -4.11 10.36 1.29
C ALA A 332 -4.84 9.21 2.00
N ASP A 333 -4.91 8.04 1.36
CA ASP A 333 -5.49 6.83 1.98
C ASP A 333 -4.76 6.45 3.28
N ARG A 334 -3.47 6.81 3.36
CA ARG A 334 -2.61 6.60 4.53
C ARG A 334 -1.67 7.78 4.69
N SER A 335 -1.55 8.24 5.94
CA SER A 335 -0.51 9.17 6.35
C SER A 335 0.16 8.68 7.63
N VAL A 336 1.48 8.82 7.69
CA VAL A 336 2.28 8.50 8.88
C VAL A 336 3.23 9.65 9.14
N VAL A 337 3.18 10.20 10.35
CA VAL A 337 4.13 11.23 10.79
C VAL A 337 5.36 10.54 11.38
N LEU A 338 6.54 10.90 10.90
CA LEU A 338 7.79 10.41 11.47
C LEU A 338 8.05 11.11 12.82
N GLY A 339 8.28 10.31 13.86
CA GLY A 339 8.62 10.83 15.18
C GLY A 339 10.04 11.40 15.23
N MET A 340 10.25 12.38 16.11
CA MET A 340 11.56 13.05 16.28
C MET A 340 12.63 12.12 16.88
N THR A 341 12.22 11.16 17.71
CA THR A 341 13.12 10.22 18.39
C THR A 341 12.55 8.81 18.35
N ASN A 342 13.42 7.80 18.20
CA ASN A 342 13.12 6.37 18.32
C ASN A 342 12.16 5.74 17.30
N SER A 343 11.68 6.47 16.28
CA SER A 343 10.90 5.86 15.21
C SER A 343 11.81 5.11 14.23
N VAL A 344 11.54 3.82 14.06
CA VAL A 344 12.16 3.00 13.00
C VAL A 344 11.66 3.50 11.65
N VAL A 345 12.55 4.19 10.91
CA VAL A 345 12.23 4.83 9.62
C VAL A 345 11.62 3.84 8.63
N SER A 346 12.16 2.63 8.55
CA SER A 346 11.65 1.60 7.64
C SER A 346 10.19 1.22 7.93
N THR A 347 9.81 1.08 9.20
CA THR A 347 8.41 0.82 9.58
C THR A 347 7.49 2.00 9.26
N ALA A 348 7.96 3.24 9.43
CA ALA A 348 7.18 4.43 9.08
C ALA A 348 6.93 4.51 7.56
N LEU A 349 7.98 4.30 6.74
CA LEU A 349 7.89 4.31 5.28
C LEU A 349 7.03 3.17 4.73
N ILE A 350 7.10 1.98 5.34
CA ILE A 350 6.23 0.84 4.99
C ILE A 350 4.79 1.10 5.44
N GLY A 351 4.60 1.69 6.62
CA GLY A 351 3.29 2.06 7.16
C GLY A 351 2.56 3.12 6.33
N SER A 352 3.30 3.96 5.62
CA SER A 352 2.77 4.94 4.67
C SER A 352 2.68 4.43 3.23
N SER A 353 2.93 3.14 2.96
CA SER A 353 2.85 2.57 1.60
C SER A 353 1.50 2.85 0.93
N GLY A 354 1.52 3.33 -0.32
CA GLY A 354 0.34 3.83 -1.03
C GLY A 354 -0.21 5.17 -0.49
N GLY A 355 0.58 5.88 0.29
CA GLY A 355 0.24 7.17 0.90
C GLY A 355 1.50 7.99 1.21
N VAL A 356 1.45 8.77 2.29
CA VAL A 356 2.45 9.80 2.59
C VAL A 356 3.17 9.55 3.93
N CYS A 357 4.49 9.67 3.93
CA CYS A 357 5.33 9.80 5.13
C CYS A 357 5.65 11.28 5.35
N LEU A 358 5.19 11.84 6.47
CA LEU A 358 5.26 13.25 6.77
C LEU A 358 6.36 13.55 7.80
N LEU A 359 7.23 14.50 7.47
CA LEU A 359 8.18 15.16 8.37
C LEU A 359 7.76 16.64 8.46
N PRO A 360 6.77 16.96 9.33
CA PRO A 360 6.14 18.28 9.36
C PRO A 360 6.96 19.33 10.10
N LEU A 361 8.09 18.93 10.69
CA LEU A 361 9.02 19.81 11.37
C LEU A 361 10.26 20.00 10.50
N PRO A 362 11.04 21.07 10.75
CA PRO A 362 12.35 21.23 10.15
C PRO A 362 13.25 19.99 10.28
N LEU A 363 13.85 19.58 9.17
CA LEU A 363 14.72 18.39 9.08
C LEU A 363 15.85 18.33 10.13
N HIS A 364 16.33 19.47 10.65
CA HIS A 364 17.39 19.52 11.66
C HIS A 364 16.95 19.07 13.07
N ILE A 365 15.64 18.99 13.32
CA ILE A 365 15.07 18.51 14.58
C ILE A 365 15.15 16.98 14.66
N TYR A 366 15.18 16.30 13.52
CA TYR A 366 15.27 14.85 13.43
C TYR A 366 16.70 14.36 13.64
N ASN A 367 16.83 13.11 14.11
CA ASN A 367 18.13 12.49 14.24
C ASN A 367 18.78 12.32 12.85
N HIS A 368 20.07 12.68 12.74
CA HIS A 368 20.86 12.52 11.52
C HIS A 368 20.75 11.11 10.92
N LYS A 369 20.73 10.06 11.76
CA LYS A 369 20.54 8.67 11.29
C LYS A 369 19.20 8.48 10.59
N GLN A 370 18.12 9.06 11.13
CA GLN A 370 16.79 8.96 10.54
C GLN A 370 16.75 9.69 9.21
N VAL A 371 17.27 10.91 9.15
CA VAL A 371 17.33 11.71 7.91
C VAL A 371 18.15 10.97 6.85
N SER A 372 19.33 10.44 7.19
CA SER A 372 20.14 9.67 6.24
C SER A 372 19.43 8.42 5.70
N SER A 373 18.66 7.72 6.55
CA SER A 373 17.87 6.56 6.10
C SER A 373 16.71 6.95 5.18
N VAL A 374 16.05 8.08 5.45
CA VAL A 374 14.99 8.61 4.57
C VAL A 374 15.57 9.01 3.21
N LEU A 375 16.69 9.76 3.20
CA LEU A 375 17.33 10.19 1.96
C LEU A 375 17.82 9.02 1.12
N SER A 376 18.45 8.02 1.76
CA SER A 376 18.88 6.79 1.07
C SER A 376 17.68 6.05 0.47
N ALA A 377 16.54 6.01 1.16
CA ALA A 377 15.34 5.36 0.63
C ALA A 377 14.72 6.11 -0.57
N ILE A 378 14.79 7.44 -0.57
CA ILE A 378 14.34 8.26 -1.70
C ILE A 378 15.27 8.08 -2.91
N GLU A 379 16.59 8.13 -2.70
CA GLU A 379 17.58 8.04 -3.78
C GLU A 379 17.59 6.66 -4.45
N THR A 380 17.52 5.59 -3.65
CA THR A 380 17.52 4.21 -4.18
C THR A 380 16.13 3.74 -4.62
N GLY A 381 15.06 4.38 -4.11
CA GLY A 381 13.70 3.87 -4.24
C GLY A 381 13.45 2.58 -3.45
N GLU A 382 14.34 2.22 -2.51
CA GLU A 382 14.27 1.00 -1.70
C GLU A 382 14.43 1.26 -0.20
N ILE A 383 13.73 0.48 0.61
CA ILE A 383 13.72 0.55 2.07
C ILE A 383 14.49 -0.66 2.60
N ASN A 384 15.53 -0.40 3.41
CA ASN A 384 16.27 -1.43 4.11
C ASN A 384 15.57 -1.78 5.45
N THR A 385 15.09 -3.02 5.59
CA THR A 385 14.47 -3.51 6.84
C THR A 385 15.44 -4.29 7.73
N GLY A 386 16.71 -4.43 7.33
CA GLY A 386 17.72 -5.27 7.98
C GLY A 386 17.62 -6.75 7.61
N THR A 387 16.44 -7.21 7.17
CA THR A 387 16.21 -8.57 6.63
C THR A 387 16.21 -8.62 5.11
N GLY A 388 16.05 -7.47 4.44
CA GLY A 388 16.05 -7.35 2.99
C GLY A 388 15.82 -5.91 2.52
N MET A 389 15.78 -5.74 1.21
CA MET A 389 15.45 -4.48 0.54
C MET A 389 14.04 -4.58 -0.06
N ILE A 390 13.25 -3.51 0.06
CA ILE A 390 11.86 -3.47 -0.41
C ILE A 390 11.65 -2.19 -1.19
N LYS A 391 11.00 -2.26 -2.36
CA LYS A 391 10.65 -1.06 -3.13
C LYS A 391 9.77 -0.09 -2.32
N MET A 392 10.18 1.18 -2.25
CA MET A 392 9.41 2.25 -1.63
C MET A 392 8.17 2.56 -2.46
N LYS A 393 7.02 2.64 -1.79
CA LYS A 393 5.69 2.91 -2.39
C LYS A 393 4.98 4.10 -1.73
N SER A 394 5.73 4.92 -1.00
CA SER A 394 5.21 6.08 -0.28
C SER A 394 5.91 7.35 -0.74
N ALA A 395 5.21 8.47 -0.72
CA ALA A 395 5.85 9.77 -0.90
C ALA A 395 6.36 10.27 0.46
N VAL A 396 7.57 10.83 0.47
CA VAL A 396 8.08 11.57 1.62
C VAL A 396 7.80 13.06 1.42
N TRP A 397 7.18 13.68 2.41
CA TRP A 397 7.01 15.13 2.50
C TRP A 397 7.82 15.65 3.67
N ALA A 398 8.74 16.58 3.43
CA ALA A 398 9.62 17.10 4.46
C ALA A 398 9.71 18.63 4.42
N GLN A 399 9.78 19.24 5.59
CA GLN A 399 10.10 20.66 5.74
C GLN A 399 11.61 20.84 5.93
N GLY A 400 12.26 21.49 4.98
CA GLY A 400 13.60 22.03 5.11
C GLY A 400 13.54 23.46 5.63
N MET A 401 14.22 23.74 6.74
CA MET A 401 14.57 25.12 7.09
C MET A 401 15.67 25.63 6.17
N ASP A 402 15.81 26.94 6.11
CA ASP A 402 16.87 27.63 5.35
C ASP A 402 18.26 27.23 5.89
N PHE A 403 18.76 26.07 5.45
CA PHE A 403 20.08 25.58 5.84
C PHE A 403 21.14 26.53 5.29
N LYS A 404 22.31 26.59 5.95
CA LYS A 404 23.53 27.06 5.28
C LYS A 404 23.59 26.38 3.90
N LYS A 405 23.55 27.18 2.83
CA LYS A 405 23.28 26.82 1.42
C LYS A 405 23.66 25.38 1.02
N MET A 406 24.84 24.90 1.39
CA MET A 406 25.40 23.60 1.02
C MET A 406 24.62 22.35 1.48
N ILE A 407 23.97 22.35 2.65
CA ILE A 407 23.22 21.16 3.13
C ILE A 407 21.87 21.02 2.42
N LEU A 408 21.20 22.16 2.13
CA LEU A 408 19.95 22.18 1.38
C LEU A 408 20.15 21.62 -0.03
N TYR A 409 21.23 22.00 -0.74
CA TYR A 409 21.51 21.49 -2.08
C TYR A 409 21.63 19.96 -2.13
N ASN A 410 22.26 19.35 -1.12
CA ASN A 410 22.41 17.90 -1.05
C ASN A 410 21.10 17.18 -0.73
N VAL A 411 20.21 17.79 0.05
CA VAL A 411 18.88 17.21 0.36
C VAL A 411 17.93 17.43 -0.82
N ALA A 412 17.91 18.63 -1.38
CA ALA A 412 17.12 19.00 -2.54
C ALA A 412 17.44 18.13 -3.77
N SER A 413 18.72 17.79 -3.97
CA SER A 413 19.14 16.94 -5.09
C SER A 413 18.53 15.54 -5.02
N VAL A 414 18.30 15.01 -3.81
CA VAL A 414 17.69 13.69 -3.57
C VAL A 414 16.18 13.75 -3.80
N PHE A 415 15.50 14.78 -3.31
CA PHE A 415 14.04 14.92 -3.50
C PHE A 415 13.65 15.23 -4.94
N GLY A 416 14.51 15.91 -5.70
CA GLY A 416 14.29 16.30 -7.10
C GLY A 416 13.25 17.42 -7.31
N ASN A 417 12.25 17.49 -6.42
CA ASN A 417 11.25 18.55 -6.39
C ASN A 417 11.30 19.33 -5.07
N VAL A 418 11.55 20.62 -5.16
CA VAL A 418 11.55 21.55 -4.02
C VAL A 418 10.35 22.48 -4.16
N SER A 419 9.64 22.70 -3.07
CA SER A 419 8.50 23.60 -2.96
C SER A 419 8.89 24.86 -2.20
N ARG A 420 8.42 26.00 -2.70
CA ARG A 420 8.51 27.28 -1.98
C ARG A 420 7.52 27.26 -0.82
N GLY A 421 8.05 27.32 0.40
CA GLY A 421 7.29 27.47 1.63
C GLY A 421 7.02 28.94 1.92
N ASP A 422 7.36 29.37 3.13
CA ASP A 422 7.18 30.76 3.57
C ASP A 422 8.50 31.54 3.51
N PHE A 423 8.49 32.69 2.84
CA PHE A 423 9.59 33.66 2.82
C PHE A 423 9.16 35.04 3.34
N GLY A 424 8.01 35.11 4.04
CA GLY A 424 7.44 36.34 4.58
C GLY A 424 6.50 37.08 3.62
N GLU A 425 6.18 36.49 2.47
CA GLU A 425 5.38 37.12 1.40
C GLU A 425 3.90 37.30 1.77
N TYR A 426 3.40 36.46 2.67
CA TYR A 426 1.97 36.37 3.02
C TYR A 426 1.66 36.90 4.41
N TYR A 427 2.59 37.61 5.06
CA TYR A 427 2.48 37.95 6.48
C TYR A 427 1.20 38.73 6.79
N ASP A 428 0.89 39.78 6.01
CA ASP A 428 -0.30 40.62 6.23
C ASP A 428 -1.60 39.83 6.03
N ASP A 429 -1.72 39.07 4.93
CA ASP A 429 -2.89 38.23 4.63
C ASP A 429 -3.14 37.16 5.71
N ILE A 430 -2.06 36.55 6.23
CA ILE A 430 -2.13 35.54 7.30
C ILE A 430 -2.57 36.18 8.61
N VAL A 431 -2.02 37.36 8.96
CA VAL A 431 -2.40 38.07 10.19
C VAL A 431 -3.88 38.45 10.15
N GLU A 432 -4.36 38.99 9.04
CA GLU A 432 -5.79 39.31 8.86
C GLU A 432 -6.66 38.06 9.03
N PHE A 433 -6.28 36.96 8.39
CA PHE A 433 -6.99 35.68 8.47
C PHE A 433 -7.06 35.11 9.88
N VAL A 434 -5.94 35.09 10.60
CA VAL A 434 -5.88 34.58 11.98
C VAL A 434 -6.71 35.46 12.91
N LEU A 435 -6.65 36.79 12.75
CA LEU A 435 -7.48 37.72 13.52
C LEU A 435 -8.96 37.50 13.23
N GLN A 436 -9.34 37.31 11.96
CA GLN A 436 -10.72 37.02 11.57
C GLN A 436 -11.21 35.71 12.18
N GLN A 437 -10.42 34.63 12.12
CA GLN A 437 -10.76 33.35 12.75
C GLN A 437 -10.86 33.43 14.28
N ALA A 438 -10.10 34.31 14.92
CA ALA A 438 -10.21 34.52 16.37
C ALA A 438 -11.51 35.23 16.77
N VAL A 439 -12.04 36.10 15.90
CA VAL A 439 -13.30 36.83 16.13
C VAL A 439 -14.51 35.96 15.76
N ASP A 440 -14.45 35.27 14.62
CA ASP A 440 -15.49 34.38 14.14
C ASP A 440 -14.86 33.04 13.74
N PRO A 441 -14.79 32.05 14.65
CA PRO A 441 -14.19 30.76 14.36
C PRO A 441 -15.05 30.04 13.33
N VAL A 442 -14.59 30.06 12.08
CA VAL A 442 -15.25 29.37 10.97
C VAL A 442 -15.25 27.88 11.27
N ALA A 443 -16.41 27.35 11.64
CA ALA A 443 -16.59 25.91 11.77
C ALA A 443 -16.46 25.27 10.39
N THR A 444 -15.72 24.15 10.29
CA THR A 444 -15.59 23.39 9.04
C THR A 444 -16.98 23.13 8.45
N SER A 445 -17.26 23.75 7.31
CA SER A 445 -18.59 23.63 6.70
C SER A 445 -18.79 22.23 6.12
N ARG A 446 -20.05 21.77 6.04
CA ARG A 446 -20.38 20.50 5.36
C ARG A 446 -19.96 20.53 3.89
N GLU A 447 -19.96 21.72 3.29
CA GLU A 447 -19.56 21.95 1.90
C GLU A 447 -18.05 21.79 1.71
N GLU A 448 -17.21 22.29 2.62
CA GLU A 448 -15.76 22.05 2.60
C GLU A 448 -15.39 20.57 2.72
N VAL A 449 -16.03 19.85 3.65
CA VAL A 449 -15.78 18.42 3.83
C VAL A 449 -16.17 17.65 2.55
N LYS A 450 -17.29 18.05 1.92
CA LYS A 450 -17.72 17.49 0.65
C LYS A 450 -16.73 17.82 -0.48
N ALA A 451 -16.27 19.06 -0.58
CA ALA A 451 -15.31 19.48 -1.61
C ALA A 451 -13.99 18.70 -1.52
N LEU A 452 -13.44 18.53 -0.31
CA LEU A 452 -12.24 17.73 -0.09
C LEU A 452 -12.45 16.25 -0.45
N LYS A 453 -13.64 15.71 -0.14
CA LYS A 453 -14.01 14.35 -0.53
C LYS A 453 -14.12 14.21 -2.05
N ASP A 454 -14.74 15.17 -2.72
CA ASP A 454 -14.85 15.19 -4.17
C ASP A 454 -13.45 15.24 -4.82
N VAL A 455 -12.51 16.00 -4.24
CA VAL A 455 -11.10 16.02 -4.68
C VAL A 455 -10.45 14.63 -4.50
N ALA A 456 -10.63 13.98 -3.35
CA ALA A 456 -10.09 12.64 -3.11
C ALA A 456 -10.66 11.61 -4.09
N ASP A 457 -11.98 11.60 -4.28
CA ASP A 457 -12.69 10.72 -5.22
C ASP A 457 -12.22 10.97 -6.68
N TYR A 458 -11.92 12.22 -7.02
CA TYR A 458 -11.37 12.58 -8.33
C TYR A 458 -9.93 12.08 -8.52
N ILE A 459 -9.08 12.19 -7.49
CA ILE A 459 -7.72 11.65 -7.55
C ILE A 459 -7.76 10.13 -7.79
N ASP A 460 -8.66 9.41 -7.11
CA ASP A 460 -8.89 7.98 -7.33
C ASP A 460 -9.31 7.66 -8.77
N LEU A 461 -10.18 8.49 -9.34
CA LEU A 461 -10.66 8.34 -10.70
C LEU A 461 -9.54 8.51 -11.74
N VAL A 462 -8.65 9.49 -11.55
CA VAL A 462 -7.59 9.79 -12.54
C VAL A 462 -6.33 8.95 -12.35
N ALA A 463 -6.11 8.35 -11.17
CA ALA A 463 -4.90 7.59 -10.85
C ALA A 463 -4.58 6.46 -11.84
N GLY A 464 -5.63 5.80 -12.36
CA GLY A 464 -5.51 4.69 -13.30
C GLY A 464 -5.21 5.08 -14.74
N ILE A 465 -5.15 6.37 -15.07
CA ILE A 465 -4.90 6.83 -16.44
C ILE A 465 -3.40 6.71 -16.75
N GLU A 466 -3.08 5.89 -17.75
CA GLU A 466 -1.75 5.83 -18.35
C GLU A 466 -1.53 7.06 -19.24
N VAL A 467 -0.41 7.73 -19.02
CA VAL A 467 -0.06 8.98 -19.70
C VAL A 467 1.29 8.80 -20.37
N ASN A 468 1.33 9.06 -21.67
CA ASN A 468 2.54 9.09 -22.46
C ASN A 468 2.99 10.53 -22.69
N MET A 469 4.28 10.72 -22.94
CA MET A 469 4.84 12.01 -23.34
C MET A 469 4.90 12.08 -24.87
N ASN A 470 4.61 13.23 -25.45
CA ASN A 470 4.88 13.45 -26.87
C ASN A 470 6.33 13.92 -27.08
N ASP A 471 6.85 13.74 -28.31
CA ASP A 471 8.25 14.03 -28.62
C ASP A 471 8.62 15.50 -28.39
N ALA A 472 7.70 16.43 -28.68
CA ALA A 472 7.91 17.86 -28.47
C ALA A 472 8.07 18.23 -26.98
N THR A 473 7.28 17.61 -26.10
CA THR A 473 7.33 17.80 -24.64
C THR A 473 8.60 17.19 -24.07
N GLU A 474 8.98 16.00 -24.56
CA GLU A 474 10.23 15.36 -24.16
C GLU A 474 11.45 16.22 -24.54
N ASN A 475 11.51 16.69 -25.79
CA ASN A 475 12.57 17.58 -26.26
C ASN A 475 12.66 18.87 -25.43
N LEU A 476 11.53 19.46 -25.06
CA LEU A 476 11.52 20.65 -24.20
C LEU A 476 12.12 20.38 -22.82
N LEU A 477 11.69 19.29 -22.15
CA LEU A 477 12.21 18.94 -20.83
C LEU A 477 13.72 18.63 -20.88
N GLN A 478 14.16 17.92 -21.92
CA GLN A 478 15.58 17.62 -22.11
C GLN A 478 16.40 18.90 -22.36
N ASN A 479 15.95 19.78 -23.25
CA ASN A 479 16.63 21.04 -23.54
C ASN A 479 16.70 21.95 -22.32
N TYR A 480 15.60 22.06 -21.57
CA TYR A 480 15.58 22.78 -20.30
C TYR A 480 16.59 22.20 -19.30
N PHE A 481 16.59 20.88 -19.11
CA PHE A 481 17.51 20.20 -18.18
C PHE A 481 18.97 20.46 -18.55
N LEU A 482 19.32 20.39 -19.84
CA LEU A 482 20.66 20.67 -20.32
C LEU A 482 21.05 22.14 -20.13
N ALA A 483 20.15 23.07 -20.42
CA ALA A 483 20.37 24.51 -20.24
C ALA A 483 20.58 24.86 -18.76
N ALA A 484 19.69 24.40 -17.88
CA ALA A 484 19.77 24.65 -16.45
C ALA A 484 21.04 24.04 -15.82
N ARG A 485 21.46 22.86 -16.28
CA ARG A 485 22.71 22.21 -15.82
C ARG A 485 23.97 22.92 -16.32
N ARG A 486 23.93 23.55 -17.50
CA ARG A 486 25.03 24.41 -18.00
C ARG A 486 25.21 25.64 -17.14
N GLU A 487 24.10 26.24 -16.68
CA GLU A 487 24.14 27.44 -15.86
C GLU A 487 24.51 27.15 -14.40
N SER A 488 23.97 26.07 -13.81
CA SER A 488 24.31 25.67 -12.45
C SER A 488 24.27 24.15 -12.25
N THR A 489 25.45 23.52 -12.31
CA THR A 489 25.63 22.07 -12.13
C THR A 489 25.17 21.54 -10.77
N LYS A 490 25.11 22.40 -9.75
CA LYS A 490 24.72 22.02 -8.38
C LYS A 490 23.22 22.15 -8.10
N SER A 491 22.49 22.91 -8.93
CA SER A 491 21.07 23.20 -8.70
C SER A 491 20.13 22.14 -9.31
N VAL A 492 20.55 21.48 -10.39
CA VAL A 492 19.75 20.48 -11.10
C VAL A 492 20.41 19.10 -11.01
N SER A 493 19.79 18.20 -10.26
CA SER A 493 20.24 16.81 -10.10
C SER A 493 19.60 15.88 -11.14
N PRO A 494 20.13 14.68 -11.37
CA PRO A 494 19.43 13.66 -12.16
C PRO A 494 18.01 13.35 -11.61
N GLY A 495 17.83 13.39 -10.29
CA GLY A 495 16.52 13.26 -9.64
C GLY A 495 15.56 14.41 -9.96
N SER A 496 16.07 15.58 -10.35
CA SER A 496 15.24 16.69 -10.83
C SER A 496 14.58 16.36 -12.17
N MET A 497 15.24 15.61 -13.06
CA MET A 497 14.65 15.20 -14.34
C MET A 497 13.50 14.20 -14.12
N SER A 498 13.69 13.21 -13.25
CA SER A 498 12.63 12.25 -12.95
C SER A 498 11.43 12.94 -12.29
N ALA A 499 11.67 13.93 -11.41
CA ALA A 499 10.63 14.76 -10.82
C ALA A 499 9.90 15.64 -11.87
N LEU A 500 10.60 16.25 -12.81
CA LEU A 500 10.00 17.04 -13.90
C LEU A 500 9.10 16.19 -14.78
N ILE A 501 9.58 15.01 -15.19
CA ILE A 501 8.79 14.04 -15.97
C ILE A 501 7.56 13.62 -15.17
N ALA A 502 7.72 13.27 -13.90
CA ALA A 502 6.61 12.84 -13.05
C ALA A 502 5.58 13.95 -12.84
N ALA A 503 5.99 15.20 -12.66
CA ALA A 503 5.11 16.36 -12.53
C ALA A 503 4.32 16.61 -13.83
N CYS A 504 5.00 16.57 -14.98
CA CYS A 504 4.40 16.73 -16.31
C CYS A 504 3.36 15.64 -16.62
N LEU A 505 3.70 14.36 -16.39
CA LEU A 505 2.75 13.26 -16.60
C LEU A 505 1.57 13.33 -15.62
N THR A 506 1.80 13.80 -14.40
CA THR A 506 0.76 13.93 -13.38
C THR A 506 -0.18 15.11 -13.65
N SER A 507 0.31 16.23 -14.22
CA SER A 507 -0.55 17.34 -14.63
C SER A 507 -1.49 16.95 -15.77
N ALA A 508 -0.98 16.20 -16.75
CA ALA A 508 -1.79 15.62 -17.82
C ALA A 508 -2.85 14.64 -17.28
N ARG A 509 -2.45 13.78 -16.33
CA ARG A 509 -3.34 12.84 -15.64
C ARG A 509 -4.47 13.55 -14.90
N LEU A 510 -4.16 14.60 -14.14
CA LEU A 510 -5.17 15.42 -13.46
C LEU A 510 -6.16 16.05 -14.43
N CYS A 511 -5.76 16.31 -15.67
CA CYS A 511 -6.64 16.82 -16.73
C CYS A 511 -7.36 15.71 -17.52
N ARG A 512 -7.30 14.45 -17.06
CA ARG A 512 -7.85 13.26 -17.73
C ARG A 512 -7.33 13.05 -19.15
N ARG A 513 -6.09 13.46 -19.43
CA ARG A 513 -5.42 13.24 -20.72
C ARG A 513 -4.50 12.03 -20.66
N ASN A 514 -4.41 11.31 -21.77
CA ASN A 514 -3.49 10.20 -22.00
C ASN A 514 -2.15 10.65 -22.63
N VAL A 515 -2.04 11.91 -23.04
CA VAL A 515 -0.82 12.49 -23.63
C VAL A 515 -0.51 13.81 -22.93
N ALA A 516 0.73 13.95 -22.46
CA ALA A 516 1.27 15.19 -21.92
C ALA A 516 1.69 16.13 -23.07
N ASN A 517 1.35 17.41 -22.93
CA ASN A 517 1.61 18.44 -23.94
C ASN A 517 2.66 19.45 -23.47
N ILE A 518 2.99 20.41 -24.34
CA ILE A 518 3.99 21.45 -24.06
C ILE A 518 3.59 22.26 -22.82
N ASP A 519 2.30 22.57 -22.65
CA ASP A 519 1.82 23.32 -21.48
C ASP A 519 2.04 22.56 -20.16
N ASP A 520 1.97 21.23 -20.15
CA ASP A 520 2.33 20.41 -18.98
C ASP A 520 3.82 20.51 -18.65
N ALA A 521 4.70 20.48 -19.66
CA ALA A 521 6.13 20.66 -19.44
C ALA A 521 6.46 22.08 -18.98
N VAL A 522 5.85 23.11 -19.58
CA VAL A 522 6.02 24.50 -19.13
C VAL A 522 5.59 24.64 -17.68
N PHE A 523 4.46 24.03 -17.29
CA PHE A 523 3.98 24.05 -15.91
C PHE A 523 4.91 23.31 -14.95
N ALA A 524 5.42 22.12 -15.32
CA ALA A 524 6.38 21.38 -14.52
C ALA A 524 7.70 22.13 -14.34
N ILE A 525 8.21 22.75 -15.40
CA ILE A 525 9.43 23.58 -15.37
C ILE A 525 9.20 24.80 -14.48
N TRP A 526 8.05 25.48 -14.63
CA TRP A 526 7.70 26.63 -13.79
C TRP A 526 7.68 26.24 -12.30
N LEU A 527 7.06 25.11 -11.94
CA LEU A 527 7.09 24.61 -10.56
C LEU A 527 8.51 24.35 -10.06
N HIS A 528 9.36 23.73 -10.87
CA HIS A 528 10.75 23.47 -10.50
C HIS A 528 11.56 24.76 -10.29
N VAL A 529 11.43 25.74 -11.20
CA VAL A 529 12.15 27.02 -11.10
C VAL A 529 11.64 27.86 -9.94
N SER A 530 10.33 27.92 -9.71
CA SER A 530 9.74 28.67 -8.58
C SER A 530 10.16 28.12 -7.22
N GLY A 531 10.44 26.82 -7.14
CA GLY A 531 10.86 26.15 -5.90
C GLY A 531 12.37 26.09 -5.68
N SER A 532 13.18 26.44 -6.68
CA SER A 532 14.64 26.31 -6.57
C SER A 532 15.22 27.34 -5.57
N PRO A 533 16.29 26.95 -4.84
CA PRO A 533 16.97 27.86 -3.93
C PRO A 533 17.72 28.96 -4.68
N GLU A 534 17.88 30.12 -4.05
CA GLU A 534 18.53 31.27 -4.67
C GLU A 534 20.04 31.06 -4.93
N PRO A 535 20.58 31.59 -6.05
CA PRO A 535 19.92 32.39 -7.08
C PRO A 535 19.13 31.53 -8.09
N ARG A 536 17.96 32.03 -8.52
CA ARG A 536 17.07 31.35 -9.46
C ARG A 536 17.38 31.72 -10.92
N PHE A 537 17.02 30.82 -11.83
CA PHE A 537 17.24 30.98 -13.27
C PHE A 537 16.34 32.05 -13.91
N ALA A 538 15.07 32.07 -13.51
CA ALA A 538 14.10 33.02 -14.05
C ALA A 538 13.97 34.25 -13.14
N PRO A 539 13.63 35.43 -13.70
CA PRO A 539 13.28 36.61 -12.94
C PRO A 539 12.15 36.36 -11.93
N GLU A 540 12.26 36.95 -10.74
CA GLU A 540 11.31 36.74 -9.63
C GLU A 540 9.86 37.12 -10.00
N GLU A 541 9.69 38.11 -10.87
CA GLU A 541 8.39 38.56 -11.38
C GLU A 541 7.61 37.45 -12.10
N TYR A 542 8.30 36.44 -12.65
CA TYR A 542 7.67 35.33 -13.36
C TYR A 542 7.36 34.13 -12.45
N LEU A 543 7.84 34.16 -11.20
CA LEU A 543 7.78 33.04 -10.27
C LEU A 543 6.77 33.24 -9.14
N GLN A 544 6.19 34.44 -9.04
CA GLN A 544 5.12 34.73 -8.10
C GLN A 544 3.85 33.96 -8.44
N THR A 545 3.13 33.53 -7.40
CA THR A 545 1.81 32.87 -7.53
C THR A 545 0.70 33.86 -7.16
N PRO A 546 0.29 34.76 -8.08
CA PRO A 546 -0.69 35.79 -7.75
C PRO A 546 -2.06 35.18 -7.45
N ALA A 547 -2.81 35.84 -6.56
CA ALA A 547 -4.20 35.51 -6.24
C ALA A 547 -5.16 35.58 -7.43
N ASP A 548 -4.91 36.50 -8.38
CA ASP A 548 -5.74 36.67 -9.57
C ASP A 548 -5.27 35.75 -10.70
N VAL A 549 -6.15 34.85 -11.13
CA VAL A 549 -5.89 33.91 -12.22
C VAL A 549 -5.58 34.61 -13.55
N LYS A 550 -6.12 35.82 -13.79
CA LYS A 550 -5.75 36.61 -14.98
C LYS A 550 -4.31 37.11 -14.90
N LYS A 551 -3.85 37.50 -13.71
CA LYS A 551 -2.43 37.84 -13.48
C LYS A 551 -1.56 36.61 -13.65
N LEU A 552 -1.99 35.45 -13.14
CA LEU A 552 -1.26 34.18 -13.31
C LEU A 552 -1.10 33.81 -14.79
N GLN A 553 -2.13 33.99 -15.63
CA GLN A 553 -2.03 33.79 -17.07
C GLN A 553 -0.94 34.67 -17.71
N LYS A 554 -0.88 35.95 -17.31
CA LYS A 554 0.15 36.88 -17.81
C LYS A 554 1.55 36.44 -17.37
N VAL A 555 1.69 36.01 -16.11
CA VAL A 555 2.93 35.47 -15.54
C VAL A 555 3.40 34.23 -16.33
N ILE A 556 2.51 33.26 -16.57
CA ILE A 556 2.85 32.04 -17.33
C ILE A 556 3.21 32.35 -18.77
N ASN A 557 2.51 33.29 -19.43
CA ASN A 557 2.84 33.69 -20.80
C ASN A 557 4.22 34.37 -20.88
N ASN A 558 4.54 35.24 -19.93
CA ASN A 558 5.85 35.87 -19.83
C ASN A 558 6.94 34.83 -19.54
N PHE A 559 6.65 33.87 -18.65
CA PHE A 559 7.54 32.76 -18.35
C PHE A 559 7.79 31.87 -19.58
N LYS A 560 6.76 31.60 -20.38
CA LYS A 560 6.88 30.85 -21.64
C LYS A 560 7.82 31.56 -22.62
N ALA A 561 7.69 32.87 -22.78
CA ALA A 561 8.58 33.67 -23.62
C ALA A 561 10.03 33.67 -23.11
N TRP A 562 10.24 33.74 -21.79
CA TRP A 562 11.56 33.58 -21.18
C TRP A 562 12.13 32.19 -21.42
N LEU A 563 11.33 31.13 -21.28
CA LEU A 563 11.76 29.74 -21.46
C LEU A 563 12.18 29.45 -22.91
N GLU A 564 11.51 30.06 -23.90
CA GLU A 564 11.93 30.02 -25.30
C GLU A 564 13.33 30.59 -25.49
N GLN A 565 13.61 31.75 -24.89
CA GLN A 565 14.93 32.38 -24.94
C GLN A 565 15.99 31.56 -24.19
N PHE A 566 15.61 30.99 -23.05
CA PHE A 566 16.50 30.22 -22.20
C PHE A 566 16.93 28.88 -22.82
N THR A 567 15.98 28.16 -23.43
CA THR A 567 16.23 26.84 -24.02
C THR A 567 16.62 26.91 -25.50
N GLY A 568 16.32 28.03 -26.19
CA GLY A 568 16.46 28.14 -27.64
C GLY A 568 15.42 27.34 -28.43
N THR A 569 14.36 26.84 -27.79
CA THR A 569 13.31 26.01 -28.40
C THR A 569 12.07 26.85 -28.69
N CYS A 570 11.48 26.75 -29.89
CA CYS A 570 10.23 27.44 -30.20
C CYS A 570 9.04 26.65 -29.63
N LEU A 571 8.17 27.28 -28.82
CA LEU A 571 7.05 26.61 -28.13
C LEU A 571 5.71 26.77 -28.87
N ARG A 572 5.74 26.85 -30.21
CA ARG A 572 4.53 26.89 -31.04
C ARG A 572 3.95 25.49 -31.22
N GLU A 573 2.65 25.35 -30.95
CA GLU A 573 1.90 24.15 -31.29
C GLU A 573 1.60 24.17 -32.79
N ASP A 574 2.31 23.35 -33.57
CA ASP A 574 1.81 22.93 -34.87
C ASP A 574 0.68 21.92 -34.62
N PHE A 575 -0.58 22.38 -34.62
CA PHE A 575 -1.73 21.49 -34.63
C PHE A 575 -1.85 20.82 -36.00
N PRO A 576 -1.83 19.48 -36.13
CA PRO A 576 -2.66 18.83 -37.12
C PRO A 576 -4.12 18.87 -36.63
N ALA A 577 -5.02 19.29 -37.52
CA ALA A 577 -6.46 19.44 -37.30
C ALA A 577 -7.16 18.16 -36.83
#